data_AF-A0A0R3T9W7-F1
#
_entry.id   AF-A0A0R3T9W7-F1
#
_cell.length_a   1.000
_cell.length_b   1.000
_cell.length_c   1.000
_cell.angle_alpha   90.00
_cell.angle_beta   90.00
_cell.angle_gamma   90.00
#
_symmetry.space_group_name_H-M   'P 1'
#
loop_
_entity.id
_entity.type
_entity.pdbx_description
1 polymer ?
#
loop_
_entity_poly.entity_id
_entity_poly.type
_entity_poly.pdbx_seq_one_letter_code
_entity_poly.pdbx_strand_id
1 'polypeptide(L)'
;MGCGFEFAGCVKFYDDEFKFSRPCKNNTYDPYTGNFKCRVRTGEECFQLCQQEGCFEWSFISFMASTDRIVRDNHRCQCNPGTSICFYTYIPYYNRDDD
;
A
#
# COMPACT_ATOMS: atom_id res chain seq x y z
N MET A 1 15.22 -14.61 -16.71
CA MET A 1 15.66 -15.89 -16.13
C MET A 1 16.78 -15.61 -15.15
N GLY A 2 16.62 -16.00 -13.89
CA GLY A 2 17.65 -15.88 -12.86
C GLY A 2 17.06 -15.96 -11.45
N CYS A 3 16.89 -17.17 -10.93
CA CYS A 3 16.67 -17.44 -9.51
C CYS A 3 17.94 -18.11 -8.95
N GLY A 4 18.53 -17.53 -7.90
CA GLY A 4 19.61 -18.13 -7.12
C GLY A 4 19.06 -18.73 -5.83
N PHE A 5 19.49 -19.95 -5.52
CA PHE A 5 19.05 -20.79 -4.40
C PHE A 5 19.58 -20.28 -3.05
N GLU A 6 18.72 -20.14 -2.04
CA GLU A 6 18.71 -20.94 -0.79
C GLU A 6 17.74 -20.34 0.26
N PHE A 7 16.84 -21.20 0.75
CA PHE A 7 15.86 -21.03 1.85
C PHE A 7 14.69 -20.03 1.69
N ALA A 8 13.48 -20.59 1.83
CA ALA A 8 12.18 -19.93 1.97
C ALA A 8 11.67 -19.14 0.75
N GLY A 9 10.77 -19.82 0.01
CA GLY A 9 9.74 -19.29 -0.90
C GLY A 9 9.96 -17.92 -1.52
N CYS A 10 10.08 -17.87 -2.85
CA CYS A 10 9.93 -16.63 -3.62
C CYS A 10 8.66 -15.90 -3.17
N VAL A 11 8.81 -14.87 -2.34
CA VAL A 11 7.73 -13.95 -2.02
C VAL A 11 7.38 -13.27 -3.33
N LYS A 12 6.24 -13.63 -3.91
CA LYS A 12 5.66 -12.84 -5.00
C LYS A 12 5.36 -11.45 -4.45
N PHE A 13 6.30 -10.52 -4.64
CA PHE A 13 6.11 -9.10 -4.33
C PHE A 13 5.09 -8.42 -5.27
N TYR A 14 4.69 -9.12 -6.33
CA TYR A 14 3.71 -8.66 -7.30
C TYR A 14 2.68 -9.76 -7.48
N ASP A 15 1.57 -9.59 -6.78
CA ASP A 15 0.32 -10.14 -7.28
C ASP A 15 -0.04 -9.27 -8.50
N ASP A 16 0.27 -9.77 -9.69
CA ASP A 16 -0.01 -9.10 -10.98
C ASP A 16 -1.51 -8.81 -11.20
N GLU A 17 -2.38 -9.18 -10.26
CA GLU A 17 -3.83 -8.96 -10.29
C GLU A 17 -4.35 -7.96 -9.24
N PHE A 18 -3.49 -7.31 -8.44
CA PHE A 18 -3.94 -6.23 -7.54
C PHE A 18 -4.15 -4.94 -8.32
N LYS A 19 -5.33 -4.82 -8.93
CA LYS A 19 -5.82 -3.56 -9.45
C LYS A 19 -6.55 -2.79 -8.33
N PHE A 20 -6.33 -1.48 -8.26
CA PHE A 20 -6.90 -0.62 -7.21
C PHE A 20 -8.18 0.08 -7.69
N SER A 21 -9.35 -0.48 -7.36
CA SER A 21 -10.68 -0.05 -7.84
C SER A 21 -11.28 1.18 -7.18
N ARG A 22 -12.15 1.87 -7.95
CA ARG A 22 -13.23 2.75 -7.48
C ARG A 22 -14.57 2.14 -7.92
N PRO A 23 -15.64 2.15 -7.11
CA PRO A 23 -15.74 2.61 -5.72
C PRO A 23 -15.41 1.51 -4.71
N CYS A 24 -14.68 1.90 -3.67
CA CYS A 24 -14.36 1.00 -2.57
C CYS A 24 -15.53 0.83 -1.62
N LYS A 25 -16.19 -0.33 -1.66
CA LYS A 25 -17.19 -0.69 -0.65
C LYS A 25 -16.55 -1.02 0.71
N ASN A 26 -15.36 -1.63 0.72
CA ASN A 26 -14.62 -2.00 1.93
C ASN A 26 -13.11 -1.85 1.71
N ASN A 27 -12.45 -1.12 2.61
CA ASN A 27 -11.00 -0.98 2.62
C ASN A 27 -10.33 -2.14 3.37
N THR A 28 -10.43 -3.34 2.80
CA THR A 28 -9.87 -4.55 3.42
C THR A 28 -8.34 -4.52 3.35
N TYR A 29 -7.71 -4.67 4.51
CA TYR A 29 -6.28 -4.90 4.65
C TYR A 29 -5.92 -6.35 4.28
N ASP A 30 -4.91 -6.53 3.45
CA ASP A 30 -4.35 -7.83 3.13
C ASP A 30 -3.09 -8.07 3.98
N PRO A 31 -3.13 -8.99 4.98
CA PRO A 31 -2.00 -9.21 5.87
C PRO A 31 -0.81 -9.88 5.20
N TYR A 32 -0.98 -10.50 4.01
CA TYR A 32 0.12 -11.13 3.29
C TYR A 32 0.95 -10.10 2.51
N THR A 33 0.29 -9.13 1.90
CA THR A 33 0.97 -8.09 1.09
C THR A 33 1.17 -6.76 1.84
N GLY A 34 0.47 -6.58 2.96
CA GLY A 34 0.42 -5.34 3.72
C GLY A 34 -0.39 -4.24 3.03
N ASN A 35 -1.05 -4.52 1.89
CA ASN A 35 -1.75 -3.50 1.13
C ASN A 35 -3.17 -3.31 1.64
N PHE A 36 -3.60 -2.05 1.62
CA PHE A 36 -5.01 -1.72 1.63
C PHE A 36 -5.54 -1.84 0.20
N LYS A 37 -6.61 -2.62 -0.02
CA LYS A 37 -7.17 -2.85 -1.37
C LYS A 37 -7.69 -1.58 -2.05
N CYS A 38 -7.85 -0.48 -1.31
CA CYS A 38 -8.39 0.77 -1.80
C CYS A 38 -7.34 1.83 -2.09
N ARG A 39 -7.67 2.68 -3.07
CA ARG A 39 -7.01 3.99 -3.20
C ARG A 39 -7.38 4.84 -2.00
N VAL A 40 -6.38 5.42 -1.34
CA VAL A 40 -6.54 6.29 -0.18
C VAL A 40 -6.27 7.73 -0.61
N ARG A 41 -7.14 8.67 -0.20
CA ARG A 41 -7.14 10.01 -0.79
C ARG A 41 -6.09 10.93 -0.18
N THR A 42 -5.68 10.69 1.07
CA THR A 42 -4.74 11.58 1.78
C THR A 42 -3.70 10.79 2.55
N GLY A 43 -2.57 11.44 2.85
CA GLY A 43 -1.55 10.86 3.73
C GLY A 43 -2.09 10.63 5.14
N GLU A 44 -2.87 11.57 5.66
CA GLU A 44 -3.55 11.49 6.97
C GLU A 44 -4.45 10.25 7.09
N GLU A 45 -5.32 10.03 6.10
CA GLU A 45 -6.19 8.86 6.05
C GLU A 45 -5.38 7.55 6.01
N CYS A 46 -4.31 7.51 5.20
CA CYS A 46 -3.45 6.32 5.13
C CYS A 46 -2.79 6.03 6.47
N PHE A 47 -2.24 7.05 7.13
CA PHE A 47 -1.55 6.86 8.40
C PHE A 47 -2.49 6.37 9.51
N GLN A 48 -3.72 6.90 9.57
CA GLN A 48 -4.74 6.42 10.52
C GLN A 48 -5.09 4.95 10.31
N LEU A 49 -5.25 4.50 9.07
CA LEU A 49 -5.51 3.09 8.74
C LEU A 49 -4.33 2.20 9.15
N CYS A 50 -3.12 2.66 8.84
CA CYS A 50 -1.88 2.01 9.20
C CYS A 50 -1.74 1.75 10.72
N GLN A 51 -2.11 2.75 11.53
CA GLN A 51 -2.06 2.64 12.99
C GLN A 51 -3.03 1.60 13.55
N GLN A 52 -4.15 1.34 12.87
CA GLN A 52 -5.09 0.28 13.24
C GLN A 52 -4.48 -1.11 13.03
N GLU A 53 -3.58 -1.25 12.04
CA GLU A 53 -2.88 -2.49 11.71
C GLU A 53 -1.51 -2.62 12.41
N GLY A 54 -1.15 -1.68 13.30
CA GLY A 54 0.07 -1.72 14.09
C GLY A 54 1.33 -1.14 13.41
N CYS A 55 1.18 -0.42 12.29
CA CYS A 55 2.26 0.36 11.70
C CYS A 55 2.24 1.81 12.20
N PHE A 56 3.35 2.26 12.78
CA PHE A 56 3.46 3.58 13.41
C PHE A 56 4.54 4.47 12.78
N GLU A 57 5.44 3.89 11.99
CA GLU A 57 6.54 4.60 11.36
C GLU A 57 6.12 5.08 9.96
N TRP A 58 6.33 6.35 9.65
CA TRP A 58 6.01 6.89 8.34
C TRP A 58 7.20 6.84 7.41
N SER A 59 7.07 6.20 6.25
CA SER A 59 8.18 6.09 5.32
C SER A 59 8.49 7.41 4.63
N PHE A 60 9.79 7.76 4.57
CA PHE A 60 10.29 8.91 3.82
C PHE A 60 10.01 8.80 2.31
N ILE A 61 9.88 7.58 1.75
CA ILE A 61 9.59 7.37 0.32
C ILE A 61 8.16 7.73 -0.07
N SER A 62 7.33 8.08 0.91
CA SER A 62 5.97 8.54 0.64
C SER A 62 5.99 9.95 0.00
N PHE A 63 7.03 10.76 0.22
CA PHE A 63 7.21 12.13 -0.33
C PHE A 63 6.23 13.22 0.16
N MET A 64 5.44 12.94 1.19
CA MET A 64 4.70 13.95 1.97
C MET A 64 4.62 13.54 3.44
N ALA A 65 4.14 14.44 4.30
CA ALA A 65 3.97 14.18 5.72
C ALA A 65 2.81 13.21 5.98
N SER A 66 2.88 12.47 7.09
CA SER A 66 1.79 11.60 7.55
C SER A 66 0.52 12.37 7.91
N THR A 67 0.60 13.68 8.16
CA THR A 67 -0.54 14.56 8.42
C THR A 67 -1.01 15.32 7.18
N ASP A 68 -0.50 14.95 5.99
CA ASP A 68 -0.85 15.63 4.74
C ASP A 68 -2.31 15.35 4.35
N ARG A 69 -3.07 16.43 4.14
CA ARG A 69 -4.50 16.41 3.79
C ARG A 69 -4.76 16.67 2.30
N ILE A 70 -3.71 16.76 1.48
CA ILE A 70 -3.86 17.04 0.05
C ILE A 70 -4.42 15.77 -0.61
N VAL A 71 -5.53 15.94 -1.32
CA VAL A 71 -6.21 14.84 -2.02
C VAL A 71 -5.38 14.40 -3.23
N ARG A 72 -5.09 13.11 -3.32
CA ARG A 72 -4.44 12.48 -4.48
C ARG A 72 -5.22 11.22 -4.88
N ASP A 73 -5.68 11.20 -6.12
CA ASP A 73 -6.60 10.16 -6.59
C ASP A 73 -5.95 8.81 -6.90
N ASN A 74 -4.63 8.81 -7.11
CA ASN A 74 -3.88 7.68 -7.65
C ASN A 74 -2.80 7.19 -6.68
N HIS A 75 -3.08 7.16 -5.39
CA HIS A 75 -2.17 6.65 -4.37
C HIS A 75 -2.78 5.47 -3.62
N ARG A 76 -1.91 4.56 -3.18
CA ARG A 76 -2.24 3.42 -2.33
C ARG A 76 -1.61 3.59 -0.95
N CYS A 77 -2.25 2.98 0.03
CA CYS A 77 -1.71 2.83 1.36
C CYS A 77 -1.21 1.40 1.58
N GLN A 78 -0.10 1.25 2.30
CA GLN A 78 0.45 -0.06 2.67
C GLN A 78 1.05 0.03 4.09
N CYS A 79 0.72 -0.95 4.93
CA CYS A 79 1.35 -1.20 6.23
C CYS A 79 2.23 -2.45 6.08
N ASN A 80 3.55 -2.33 6.27
CA ASN A 80 4.43 -3.49 6.29
C ASN A 80 4.56 -4.00 7.74
N PRO A 81 3.93 -5.15 8.08
CA PRO A 81 3.92 -5.66 9.45
C PRO A 81 5.31 -6.09 9.93
N GLY A 82 6.22 -6.47 9.02
CA GLY A 82 7.58 -6.87 9.37
C GLY A 82 8.47 -5.72 9.82
N THR A 83 8.17 -4.49 9.41
CA THR A 83 8.97 -3.30 9.74
C THR A 83 8.19 -2.24 10.52
N SER A 84 6.87 -2.40 10.69
CA SER A 84 5.97 -1.39 11.27
C SER A 84 5.96 -0.06 10.50
N ILE A 85 6.32 -0.09 9.21
CA ILE A 85 6.42 1.09 8.34
C ILE A 85 5.17 1.23 7.46
N CYS A 86 4.67 2.45 7.37
CA CYS A 86 3.61 2.92 6.51
C CYS A 86 4.14 3.54 5.23
N PHE A 87 3.51 3.18 4.12
CA PHE A 87 3.82 3.71 2.80
C PHE A 87 2.56 4.30 2.18
N TYR A 88 2.70 5.53 1.69
CA TYR A 88 1.71 6.16 0.84
C TYR A 88 2.35 6.50 -0.49
N THR A 89 2.07 5.69 -1.51
CA THR A 89 2.82 5.72 -2.78
C THR A 89 1.89 5.80 -3.97
N TYR A 90 2.38 6.42 -5.03
CA TYR A 90 1.68 6.53 -6.29
C TYR A 90 1.45 5.16 -6.92
N ILE A 91 0.24 4.94 -7.43
CA ILE A 91 -0.14 3.74 -8.18
C ILE A 91 0.19 3.98 -9.66
N PRO A 92 1.09 3.18 -10.27
CA PRO A 92 1.35 3.24 -11.70
C PRO A 92 0.07 2.96 -12.51
N TYR A 93 -0.03 3.57 -13.70
CA TYR A 93 -1.25 3.48 -14.54
C TYR A 93 -1.73 2.04 -14.80
N TYR A 94 -0.81 1.10 -15.03
CA TYR A 94 -1.14 -0.29 -15.32
C TYR A 94 -1.68 -1.09 -14.13
N ASN A 95 -1.58 -0.56 -12.90
CA ASN A 95 -2.17 -1.14 -11.68
C ASN A 95 -3.49 -0.45 -11.27
N ARG A 96 -4.03 0.44 -12.11
CA ARG A 96 -5.29 1.11 -11.81
C ARG A 96 -6.44 0.36 -12.45
N ASP A 97 -7.49 0.15 -11.66
CA ASP A 97 -8.83 -0.14 -12.16
C ASP A 97 -9.48 1.21 -12.50
N ASP A 98 -9.01 1.82 -13.57
CA ASP A 98 -9.69 2.92 -14.24
C ASP A 98 -10.50 2.27 -15.37
N ASP A 99 -11.69 1.76 -15.05
CA ASP A 99 -12.71 1.36 -16.05
C ASP A 99 -13.23 2.60 -16.78
#